data_AF-A0A0R2D776-F1
#
_entry.id   AF-A0A0R2D776-F1
#
_cell.length_a   1.000
_cell.length_b   1.000
_cell.length_c   1.000
_cell.angle_alpha   90.00
_cell.angle_beta   90.00
_cell.angle_gamma   90.00
#
_symmetry.space_group_name_H-M   'P 1'
#
loop_
_entity.id
_entity.type
_entity.pdbx_description
1 polymer ?
#
loop_
_entity_poly.entity_id
_entity_poly.type
_entity_poly.pdbx_seq_one_letter_code
_entity_poly.pdbx_strand_id
1 'polypeptide(L)' 'MKYVVLYIDHENLDETLKKLKEMRFVKRVIMSPRPNIKINFEDEVGKTYKLTEEDREKYRSNKE' A
#
# COMPACT_ATOMS: atom_id res chain seq x y z
N MET A 1 -19.14 14.42 4.31
CA MET A 1 -19.07 13.93 2.91
C MET A 1 -18.73 12.45 2.94
N LYS A 2 -19.41 11.61 2.16
CA LYS A 2 -19.16 10.16 2.12
C LYS A 2 -18.16 9.85 1.01
N TYR A 3 -17.31 8.86 1.22
CA TYR A 3 -16.39 8.34 0.22
C TYR A 3 -16.37 6.82 0.29
N VAL A 4 -15.87 6.19 -0.76
CA VAL A 4 -15.69 4.73 -0.85
C VAL A 4 -14.26 4.43 -1.24
N VAL A 5 -13.75 3.31 -0.74
CA VAL A 5 -12.48 2.72 -1.19
C VAL A 5 -12.85 1.49 -2.00
N LEU A 6 -12.38 1.44 -3.23
CA LEU A 6 -12.63 0.35 -4.17
C LEU A 6 -11.30 -0.32 -4.48
N TYR A 7 -11.26 -1.64 -4.30
CA TYR A 7 -10.19 -2.47 -4.83
C TYR A 7 -10.59 -2.93 -6.21
N ILE A 8 -9.68 -2.78 -7.16
CA ILE A 8 -9.89 -3.07 -8.57
C ILE A 8 -8.64 -3.74 -9.13
N ASP A 9 -8.85 -4.66 -10.07
CA ASP A 9 -7.77 -5.26 -10.82
C ASP A 9 -7.12 -4.23 -11.75
N HIS A 10 -5.80 -4.34 -11.94
CA HIS A 10 -5.04 -3.40 -12.76
C HIS A 10 -5.51 -3.36 -14.22
N GLU A 11 -5.95 -4.50 -14.76
CA GLU A 11 -6.45 -4.63 -16.13
C GLU A 11 -7.70 -3.78 -16.40
N ASN A 12 -8.52 -3.58 -15.36
CA ASN A 12 -9.81 -2.89 -15.45
C ASN A 12 -9.74 -1.42 -15.01
N LEU A 13 -8.54 -0.92 -14.68
CA LEU A 13 -8.33 0.37 -14.05
C LEU A 13 -8.83 1.53 -14.92
N ASP A 14 -8.39 1.61 -16.16
CA ASP A 14 -8.67 2.74 -17.05
C ASP A 14 -10.17 2.85 -17.39
N GLU A 15 -10.81 1.72 -17.69
CA GLU A 15 -12.24 1.67 -17.99
C GLU A 15 -13.08 2.08 -16.77
N THR A 16 -12.72 1.55 -15.59
CA THR A 16 -13.43 1.87 -14.34
C THR A 16 -13.27 3.33 -13.97
N LEU A 17 -12.07 3.89 -14.14
CA LEU A 17 -11.78 5.29 -13.82
C LEU A 17 -12.52 6.26 -14.74
N LYS A 18 -12.70 5.90 -16.02
CA LYS A 18 -13.57 6.64 -16.96
C LYS A 18 -15.03 6.63 -16.50
N LYS A 19 -15.59 5.43 -16.23
CA LYS A 19 -16.99 5.27 -15.77
C LYS A 19 -17.27 6.07 -14.49
N LEU A 20 -16.35 6.02 -13.52
CA LEU A 20 -16.50 6.75 -12.24
C LEU A 20 -16.50 8.27 -12.43
N LYS A 21 -15.73 8.81 -13.39
CA LYS A 21 -15.70 10.24 -13.69
C LYS A 21 -16.97 10.74 -14.38
N GLU A 22 -17.67 9.87 -15.13
CA GLU A 22 -18.92 10.19 -15.83
C GLU A 22 -20.15 10.18 -14.89
N MET A 23 -20.03 9.60 -13.69
CA MET A 23 -21.12 9.57 -12.72
C MET A 23 -21.41 10.96 -12.13
N ARG A 24 -22.62 11.48 -12.36
CA ARG A 24 -23.07 12.81 -11.93
C ARG A 24 -22.89 13.11 -10.43
N PHE A 25 -22.93 12.09 -9.59
CA PHE A 25 -22.79 12.23 -8.13
C PHE A 25 -21.36 12.09 -7.63
N VAL A 26 -20.40 11.73 -8.49
CA VAL A 26 -18.99 11.59 -8.12
C VAL A 26 -18.30 12.95 -8.28
N LYS A 27 -17.87 13.52 -7.16
CA LYS A 27 -17.17 14.82 -7.16
C LYS A 27 -15.69 14.71 -7.52
N ARG A 28 -15.05 13.59 -7.17
CA ARG A 28 -13.61 13.37 -7.38
C ARG A 28 -13.29 11.87 -7.35
N VAL A 29 -12.36 11.46 -8.20
CA VAL A 29 -11.74 10.13 -8.21
C VAL A 29 -10.25 10.32 -7.96
N ILE A 30 -9.69 9.60 -6.99
CA ILE A 30 -8.25 9.63 -6.66
C ILE A 30 -7.74 8.19 -6.76
N MET A 31 -6.66 8.00 -7.52
CA MET A 31 -5.98 6.72 -7.60
C MET A 31 -5.17 6.48 -6.33
N SER A 32 -5.27 5.28 -5.77
CA SER A 32 -4.52 4.94 -4.56
C SER A 32 -3.02 4.99 -4.84
N PRO A 33 -2.20 5.62 -3.98
CA PRO A 33 -0.75 5.58 -4.08
C PRO A 33 -0.18 4.21 -3.69
N ARG A 34 -1.00 3.26 -3.20
CA ARG A 34 -0.59 1.94 -2.71
C ARG A 34 0.40 1.19 -3.62
N PRO A 35 0.27 1.18 -4.96
CA PRO A 35 1.26 0.54 -5.84
C PRO A 35 2.67 1.15 -5.74
N ASN A 36 2.76 2.42 -5.36
CA ASN A 36 4.03 3.15 -5.25
C ASN A 36 4.62 3.11 -3.83
N ILE A 37 3.89 2.54 -2.86
CA ILE A 37 4.38 2.36 -1.50
C ILE A 37 5.21 1.09 -1.50
N LYS A 38 6.51 1.20 -1.19
CA LYS A 38 7.36 0.03 -0.95
C LYS A 38 6.80 -0.75 0.23
N ILE A 39 6.49 -2.02 0.01
CA ILE A 39 6.02 -2.96 1.05
C ILE A 39 7.14 -3.90 1.47
N ASN A 40 8.09 -4.14 0.56
CA ASN A 40 9.26 -4.97 0.81
C ASN A 40 10.39 -4.08 1.33
N PHE A 41 10.76 -4.28 2.61
CA PHE A 41 11.82 -3.55 3.28
C PHE A 41 13.09 -4.36 3.47
N GLU A 42 13.18 -5.57 2.89
CA GLU A 42 14.33 -6.47 3.06
C GLU A 42 15.67 -5.76 2.75
N ASP A 43 15.70 -4.88 1.76
CA ASP A 43 16.88 -4.10 1.36
C ASP A 43 17.19 -2.88 2.27
N GLU A 44 16.23 -2.46 3.10
CA GLU A 44 16.31 -1.30 3.98
C GLU A 44 16.49 -1.68 5.47
N VAL A 45 16.17 -2.92 5.85
CA VAL A 45 16.48 -3.48 7.17
C VAL A 45 18.00 -3.46 7.38
N GLY A 46 18.46 -2.63 8.32
CA GLY A 46 19.87 -2.45 8.64
C GLY A 46 20.55 -1.21 8.05
N LYS A 47 19.95 -0.53 7.05
CA LYS A 47 20.48 0.74 6.49
C LYS A 47 19.81 1.97 7.10
N THR A 48 18.49 1.98 7.19
CA THR A 48 17.71 3.12 7.70
C THR A 48 17.20 2.88 9.13
N TYR A 49 16.90 1.64 9.48
CA TYR A 49 16.52 1.22 10.82
C TYR A 49 17.67 0.42 11.47
N LYS A 50 18.27 0.94 12.53
CA LYS A 50 19.22 0.18 13.36
C LYS A 50 18.42 -0.71 14.30
N LEU A 51 18.52 -2.02 14.10
CA LEU A 51 17.94 -3.01 15.00
C LEU A 51 18.42 -2.75 16.43
N THR A 52 17.47 -2.61 17.36
CA THR A 52 17.79 -2.52 18.78
C THR A 52 18.35 -3.86 19.28
N GLU A 53 18.94 -3.90 20.47
CA GLU A 53 19.39 -5.17 21.06
C GLU A 53 18.20 -6.12 21.32
N GLU A 54 17.07 -5.57 21.74
CA GLU A 54 15.81 -6.31 21.95
C GLU A 54 15.28 -6.97 20.67
N ASP A 55 15.36 -6.28 19.52
CA ASP A 55 14.92 -6.83 18.23
C ASP A 55 15.77 -8.06 17.83
N ARG A 56 17.08 -8.06 18.15
CA ARG A 56 18.01 -9.13 17.77
C ARG A 56 17.82 -10.41 18.58
N GLU A 57 17.44 -10.30 19.85
CA GLU A 57 17.19 -11.45 20.71
C GLU A 57 15.98 -12.26 20.24
N LYS A 58 14.93 -11.58 19.75
CA LYS A 58 13.72 -12.21 19.20
C LYS A 58 13.98 -13.03 17.93
N TYR A 59 14.92 -12.61 17.08
CA TYR A 59 15.31 -13.39 15.89
C TYR A 59 16.23 -14.57 16.22
N ARG A 60 16.92 -14.55 17.37
CA ARG A 60 17.73 -15.69 17.84
C ARG A 60 16.86 -16.78 18.47
N SER A 61 15.85 -16.41 19.26
CA SER A 61 14.95 -17.37 19.89
C SER A 61 14.06 -18.13 18.91
N ASN A 62 13.80 -17.57 17.72
CA ASN A 62 12.99 -18.22 16.68
C ASN A 62 13.78 -19.20 15.79
N LYS A 63 15.05 -19.50 16.13
CA LYS A 63 15.91 -20.39 15.35
C LYS A 63 16.30 -21.69 16.09
N GLU A 64 15.69 -21.96 17.24
CA GLU A 64 15.71 -23.26 17.93
C GLU A 64 14.42 -24.03 17.70
#